data_AF-A0A0N4UB69-F1
#
_entry.id   AF-A0A0N4UB69-F1
#
_cell.length_a   1.000
_cell.length_b   1.000
_cell.length_c   1.000
_cell.angle_alpha   90.00
_cell.angle_beta   90.00
_cell.angle_gamma   90.00
#
_symmetry.space_group_name_H-M   'P 1'
#
loop_
_entity.id
_entity.type
_entity.pdbx_description
1 polymer ?
#
loop_
_entity_poly.entity_id
_entity_poly.type
_entity_poly.pdbx_seq_one_letter_code
_entity_poly.pdbx_strand_id
1 'polypeptide(L)'
;MVRVRKRRFSRKGKQKLASKSFGARITKRVERAEQKRDVEALRAKVSDNVARELNKEPHSFIIHRGSVGRYLRELELDLRRVMEPFTASKLKALKRNNIKDFVINGAALGVTHLLVITRSDTSAIMRIIRCPQGPTITFKVVEYTLSRHIVSCMRHPVHFPQLFITAPLVVINGFNDTNKKHLKLVQSMFQNMFPSINVDTVKLSQVRRCVLVNYDKENDRIDIRHYAIKSVPSGLSKSAKKLVQSKVPNLSKYKDISEYFLNPGQLSDSEFEGEKDEIKLPQDLKARGCKAGQLTNIRLIELGPRLCLSVAKIEEGIDEGEVLYHSYITKSAKELTDLRKDLPRRRKLKKSLEMKNEHRIIRRLQAAADKEASEKQEFNKMKSELIDKQKAVTGDYEAEKSDEKIVFKHQQVSEKFPKKKRQVL
;
A
#
# COMPACT_ATOMS: atom_id res chain seq x y z
N MET A 1 41.70 70.04 4.09
CA MET A 1 40.76 69.63 3.02
C MET A 1 41.49 68.80 1.98
N VAL A 2 41.29 67.48 1.92
CA VAL A 2 41.84 66.63 0.83
C VAL A 2 40.80 66.52 -0.28
N ARG A 3 41.07 67.16 -1.42
CA ARG A 3 40.21 67.14 -2.62
C ARG A 3 40.42 65.82 -3.37
N VAL A 4 39.44 64.91 -3.29
CA VAL A 4 39.44 63.66 -4.07
C VAL A 4 39.04 63.95 -5.51
N ARG A 5 40.00 63.84 -6.45
CA ARG A 5 39.76 63.93 -7.90
C ARG A 5 38.99 62.70 -8.39
N LYS A 6 37.74 62.90 -8.84
CA LYS A 6 36.94 61.88 -9.56
C LYS A 6 37.52 61.64 -10.96
N ARG A 7 38.19 60.50 -11.17
CA ARG A 7 38.61 60.02 -12.50
C ARG A 7 37.37 59.72 -13.35
N ARG A 8 37.20 60.44 -14.46
CA ARG A 8 36.14 60.22 -15.47
C ARG A 8 36.53 59.03 -16.36
N PHE A 9 35.88 57.89 -16.19
CA PHE A 9 35.99 56.77 -17.13
C PHE A 9 35.32 57.10 -18.47
N SER A 10 36.06 56.95 -19.58
CA SER A 10 35.62 57.15 -20.96
C SER A 10 34.40 56.29 -21.34
N ARG A 11 33.48 56.85 -22.14
CA ARG A 11 32.25 56.19 -22.63
C ARG A 11 32.51 54.83 -23.31
N LYS A 12 33.64 54.66 -24.01
CA LYS A 12 34.03 53.37 -24.65
C LYS A 12 34.30 52.26 -23.62
N GLY A 13 34.82 52.60 -22.43
CA GLY A 13 35.05 51.66 -21.34
C GLY A 13 33.74 51.14 -20.71
N LYS A 14 32.74 52.01 -20.59
CA LYS A 14 31.42 51.65 -20.02
C LYS A 14 30.65 50.66 -20.90
N GLN A 15 30.72 50.79 -22.24
CA GLN A 15 30.06 49.84 -23.16
C GLN A 15 30.70 48.45 -23.14
N LYS A 16 32.05 48.34 -23.10
CA LYS A 16 32.74 47.04 -22.97
C LYS A 16 32.48 46.34 -21.63
N LEU A 17 32.33 47.09 -20.54
CA LEU A 17 31.98 46.54 -19.22
C LEU A 17 30.52 46.02 -19.19
N ALA A 18 29.59 46.71 -19.85
CA ALA A 18 28.19 46.29 -19.93
C ALA A 18 27.99 45.02 -20.76
N SER A 19 28.70 44.84 -21.88
CA SER A 19 28.60 43.61 -22.67
C SER A 19 29.19 42.40 -21.94
N LYS A 20 30.34 42.57 -21.25
CA LYS A 20 30.94 41.52 -20.41
C LYS A 20 30.04 41.11 -19.24
N SER A 21 29.39 42.08 -18.58
CA SER A 21 28.49 41.78 -17.44
C SER A 21 27.21 41.08 -17.88
N PHE A 22 26.67 41.41 -19.07
CA PHE A 22 25.53 40.71 -19.65
C PHE A 22 25.89 39.27 -20.03
N GLY A 23 27.04 39.05 -20.69
CA GLY A 23 27.54 37.70 -21.02
C GLY A 23 27.74 36.82 -19.78
N ALA A 24 28.40 37.34 -18.73
CA ALA A 24 28.59 36.62 -17.47
C ALA A 24 27.29 36.32 -16.72
N ARG A 25 26.24 37.14 -16.90
CA ARG A 25 24.92 36.90 -16.31
C ARG A 25 24.13 35.84 -17.08
N ILE A 26 24.32 35.76 -18.40
CA ILE A 26 23.75 34.69 -19.24
C ILE A 26 24.41 33.35 -18.88
N THR A 27 25.74 33.27 -18.82
CA THR A 27 26.44 32.01 -18.49
C THR A 27 26.03 31.47 -17.13
N LYS A 28 25.99 32.30 -16.07
CA LYS A 28 25.51 31.89 -14.74
C LYS A 28 24.05 31.42 -14.73
N ARG A 29 23.20 31.94 -15.62
CA ARG A 29 21.80 31.48 -15.76
C ARG A 29 21.74 30.12 -16.44
N VAL A 30 22.58 29.88 -17.44
CA VAL A 30 22.70 28.58 -18.12
C VAL A 30 23.24 27.52 -17.15
N GLU A 31 24.32 27.81 -16.43
CA GLU A 31 24.90 26.90 -15.41
C GLU A 31 23.88 26.52 -14.32
N ARG A 32 23.11 27.50 -13.80
CA ARG A 32 22.05 27.21 -12.82
C ARG A 32 20.90 26.39 -13.41
N ALA A 33 20.60 26.54 -14.70
CA ALA A 33 19.58 25.75 -15.37
C ALA A 33 20.06 24.31 -15.60
N GLU A 34 21.34 24.12 -15.95
CA GLU A 34 21.98 22.81 -16.05
C GLU A 34 22.04 22.10 -14.69
N GLN A 35 22.50 22.78 -13.64
CA GLN A 35 22.50 22.22 -12.27
C GLN A 35 21.10 21.79 -11.81
N LYS A 36 20.05 22.56 -12.14
CA LYS A 36 18.67 22.16 -11.84
C LYS A 36 18.25 20.92 -12.61
N ARG A 37 18.58 20.84 -13.91
CA ARG A 37 18.31 19.66 -14.75
C ARG A 37 19.05 18.43 -14.24
N ASP A 38 20.31 18.57 -13.82
CA ASP A 38 21.10 17.47 -13.26
C ASP A 38 20.53 17.00 -11.92
N VAL A 39 20.13 17.92 -11.05
CA VAL A 39 19.47 17.58 -9.77
C VAL A 39 18.11 16.91 -10.01
N GLU A 40 17.33 17.36 -11.01
CA GLU A 40 16.07 16.72 -11.40
C GLU A 40 16.28 15.33 -11.99
N ALA A 41 17.30 15.15 -12.84
CA ALA A 41 17.67 13.84 -13.39
C ALA A 41 18.18 12.88 -12.32
N LEU A 42 18.98 13.36 -11.36
CA LEU A 42 19.42 12.58 -10.20
C LEU A 42 18.23 12.20 -9.31
N ARG A 43 17.28 13.12 -9.06
CA ARG A 43 16.05 12.83 -8.32
C ARG A 43 15.17 11.81 -9.03
N ALA A 44 15.07 11.87 -10.36
CA ALA A 44 14.35 10.89 -11.16
C ALA A 44 14.99 9.51 -11.05
N LYS A 45 16.33 9.40 -11.18
CA LYS A 45 17.07 8.14 -11.01
C LYS A 45 16.90 7.55 -9.60
N VAL A 46 16.94 8.38 -8.57
CA VAL A 46 16.69 7.95 -7.19
C VAL A 46 15.23 7.50 -7.03
N SER A 47 14.27 8.23 -7.60
CA SER A 47 12.86 7.85 -7.58
C SER A 47 12.60 6.52 -8.28
N ASP A 48 13.24 6.26 -9.41
CA ASP A 48 13.12 5.00 -10.15
C ASP A 48 13.70 3.82 -9.37
N ASN A 49 14.84 4.03 -8.70
CA ASN A 49 15.44 3.01 -7.83
C ASN A 49 14.54 2.71 -6.62
N VAL A 50 14.03 3.75 -5.95
CA VAL A 50 13.08 3.59 -4.84
C VAL A 50 11.81 2.88 -5.32
N ALA A 51 11.29 3.22 -6.50
CA ALA A 51 10.13 2.52 -7.06
C ALA A 51 10.40 1.04 -7.32
N ARG A 52 11.61 0.67 -7.78
CA ARG A 52 12.00 -0.74 -7.96
C ARG A 52 12.12 -1.48 -6.63
N GLU A 53 12.68 -0.84 -5.60
CA GLU A 53 12.76 -1.42 -4.25
C GLU A 53 11.38 -1.62 -3.66
N LEU A 54 10.49 -0.62 -3.77
CA LEU A 54 9.10 -0.72 -3.34
C LEU A 54 8.39 -1.86 -4.08
N ASN A 55 8.53 -1.98 -5.41
CA ASN A 55 7.91 -3.05 -6.18
C ASN A 55 8.40 -4.46 -5.79
N LYS A 56 9.58 -4.58 -5.17
CA LYS A 56 10.09 -5.87 -4.67
C LYS A 56 9.44 -6.26 -3.34
N GLU A 57 8.97 -5.28 -2.56
CA GLU A 57 8.31 -5.52 -1.29
C GLU A 57 6.92 -6.13 -1.48
N PRO A 58 6.49 -7.01 -0.56
CA PRO A 58 5.21 -7.70 -0.71
C PRO A 58 4.05 -6.73 -0.54
N HIS A 59 3.31 -6.53 -1.62
CA HIS A 59 2.08 -5.73 -1.63
C HIS A 59 0.86 -6.60 -1.40
N SER A 60 -0.08 -6.10 -0.60
CA SER A 60 -1.29 -6.84 -0.23
C SER A 60 -2.59 -6.13 -0.61
N PHE A 61 -3.57 -6.89 -1.08
CA PHE A 61 -4.95 -6.44 -1.22
C PHE A 61 -5.82 -7.13 -0.18
N ILE A 62 -6.72 -6.37 0.44
CA ILE A 62 -7.65 -6.90 1.42
C ILE A 62 -9.05 -6.50 0.99
N ILE A 63 -9.87 -7.49 0.68
CA ILE A 63 -11.22 -7.33 0.17
C ILE A 63 -12.18 -8.28 0.88
N HIS A 64 -13.48 -7.99 0.78
CA HIS A 64 -14.53 -8.93 1.13
C HIS A 64 -15.27 -9.43 -0.10
N ARG A 65 -15.84 -10.63 0.01
CA ARG A 65 -16.70 -11.24 -1.01
C ARG A 65 -18.14 -11.37 -0.50
N GLY A 66 -19.08 -10.95 -1.33
CA GLY A 66 -20.52 -11.07 -1.04
C GLY A 66 -21.01 -10.08 0.01
N SER A 67 -22.12 -10.41 0.66
CA SER A 67 -22.71 -9.57 1.71
C SER A 67 -22.06 -9.89 3.06
N VAL A 68 -21.11 -9.05 3.46
CA VAL A 68 -20.48 -9.11 4.78
C VAL A 68 -21.12 -8.09 5.73
N GLY A 69 -21.34 -8.49 6.98
CA GLY A 69 -21.93 -7.63 8.01
C GLY A 69 -21.06 -6.40 8.34
N ARG A 70 -21.58 -5.48 9.15
CA ARG A 70 -20.84 -4.27 9.56
C ARG A 70 -19.50 -4.61 10.23
N TYR A 71 -19.50 -5.57 11.15
CA TYR A 71 -18.30 -5.96 11.89
C TYR A 71 -17.19 -6.51 11.00
N LEU A 72 -17.51 -7.29 9.97
CA LEU A 72 -16.52 -7.81 9.03
C LEU A 72 -15.96 -6.71 8.11
N ARG A 73 -16.75 -5.68 7.79
CA ARG A 73 -16.25 -4.49 7.08
C ARG A 73 -15.30 -3.67 7.94
N GLU A 74 -15.60 -3.54 9.23
CA GLU A 74 -14.69 -2.91 10.19
C GLU A 74 -13.41 -3.75 10.36
N LEU A 75 -13.53 -5.08 10.41
CA LEU A 75 -12.38 -5.99 10.46
C LEU A 75 -11.50 -5.90 9.20
N GLU A 76 -12.10 -5.75 8.02
CA GLU A 76 -11.36 -5.52 6.77
C GLU A 76 -10.50 -4.24 6.85
N LEU A 77 -11.07 -3.15 7.39
CA LEU A 77 -10.33 -1.90 7.59
C LEU A 77 -9.21 -2.04 8.62
N ASP A 78 -9.46 -2.79 9.69
CA ASP A 78 -8.46 -3.08 10.72
C ASP A 78 -7.32 -3.94 10.16
N LEU A 79 -7.62 -4.96 9.37
CA LEU A 79 -6.62 -5.78 8.68
C LEU A 79 -5.79 -4.96 7.69
N ARG A 80 -6.39 -3.96 7.01
CA ARG A 80 -5.62 -3.03 6.17
C ARG A 80 -4.63 -2.25 7.01
N ARG A 81 -5.03 -1.74 8.18
CA ARG A 81 -4.10 -1.04 9.08
C ARG A 81 -2.93 -1.92 9.55
N VAL A 82 -3.15 -3.23 9.72
CA VAL A 82 -2.03 -4.16 10.03
C VAL A 82 -1.01 -4.17 8.90
N MET A 83 -1.47 -4.25 7.65
CA MET A 83 -0.63 -4.39 6.45
C MET A 83 -0.09 -3.08 5.86
N GLU A 84 -0.37 -1.91 6.47
CA GLU A 84 0.22 -0.64 6.02
C GLU A 84 1.75 -0.63 6.18
N PRO A 85 2.52 0.03 5.28
CA PRO A 85 2.09 0.86 4.16
C PRO A 85 1.84 0.10 2.85
N PHE A 86 2.28 -1.17 2.74
CA PHE A 86 2.23 -1.99 1.52
C PHE A 86 0.85 -2.61 1.26
N THR A 87 -0.19 -1.83 1.47
CA THR A 87 -1.57 -2.25 1.22
C THR A 87 -2.36 -1.13 0.57
N ALA A 88 -3.36 -1.50 -0.21
CA ALA A 88 -4.23 -0.54 -0.87
C ALA A 88 -5.31 -0.01 0.11
N SER A 89 -4.96 0.93 0.98
CA SER A 89 -5.87 1.46 2.02
C SER A 89 -7.18 2.03 1.43
N LYS A 90 -7.14 2.62 0.22
CA LYS A 90 -8.28 3.26 -0.44
C LYS A 90 -9.10 2.34 -1.37
N LEU A 91 -8.71 1.06 -1.51
CA LEU A 91 -9.40 0.13 -2.41
C LEU A 91 -10.84 -0.10 -1.92
N LYS A 92 -11.84 0.05 -2.79
CA LYS A 92 -13.24 -0.23 -2.43
C LYS A 92 -13.72 -1.45 -3.21
N ALA A 93 -14.08 -2.52 -2.49
CA ALA A 93 -14.71 -3.69 -3.10
C ALA A 93 -16.18 -3.36 -3.43
N LEU A 94 -16.53 -3.41 -4.71
CA LEU A 94 -17.92 -3.28 -5.17
C LEU A 94 -18.52 -4.67 -5.36
N LYS A 95 -19.84 -4.80 -5.17
CA LYS A 95 -20.58 -6.07 -5.37
C LYS A 95 -20.45 -6.61 -6.81
N ARG A 96 -20.18 -5.74 -7.79
CA ARG A 96 -20.02 -6.09 -9.21
C ARG A 96 -18.64 -6.69 -9.53
N ASN A 97 -17.65 -6.51 -8.66
CA ASN A 97 -16.28 -6.92 -8.95
C ASN A 97 -16.09 -8.40 -8.67
N ASN A 98 -15.43 -9.11 -9.59
CA ASN A 98 -15.09 -10.51 -9.39
C ASN A 98 -13.70 -10.65 -8.74
N ILE A 99 -13.49 -11.75 -8.02
CA ILE A 99 -12.16 -12.10 -7.48
C ILE A 99 -11.11 -12.23 -8.58
N LYS A 100 -11.51 -12.71 -9.77
CA LYS A 100 -10.64 -12.81 -10.95
C LYS A 100 -10.09 -11.44 -11.36
N ASP A 101 -10.92 -10.38 -11.30
CA ASP A 101 -10.51 -9.03 -11.65
C ASP A 101 -9.45 -8.51 -10.67
N PHE A 102 -9.58 -8.82 -9.37
CA PHE A 102 -8.57 -8.45 -8.38
C PHE A 102 -7.26 -9.24 -8.54
N VAL A 103 -7.31 -10.49 -8.98
CA VAL A 103 -6.12 -11.28 -9.29
C VAL A 103 -5.38 -10.73 -10.50
N ILE A 104 -6.10 -10.40 -11.58
CA ILE A 104 -5.52 -9.84 -12.82
C ILE A 104 -4.94 -8.45 -12.55
N ASN A 105 -5.71 -7.55 -11.94
CA ASN A 105 -5.23 -6.21 -11.61
C ASN A 105 -4.14 -6.23 -10.53
N GLY A 106 -4.23 -7.15 -9.57
CA GLY A 106 -3.21 -7.36 -8.55
C GLY A 106 -1.88 -7.76 -9.16
N ALA A 107 -1.89 -8.69 -10.14
CA ALA A 107 -0.68 -9.09 -10.86
C ALA A 107 -0.05 -7.91 -11.63
N ALA A 108 -0.86 -7.05 -12.24
CA ALA A 108 -0.37 -5.84 -12.94
C ALA A 108 0.22 -4.78 -11.98
N LEU A 109 -0.27 -4.72 -10.74
CA LEU A 109 0.18 -3.78 -9.71
C LEU A 109 1.30 -4.34 -8.82
N GLY A 110 1.80 -5.55 -9.09
CA GLY A 110 2.84 -6.18 -8.26
C GLY A 110 2.35 -6.69 -6.89
N VAL A 111 1.04 -6.90 -6.74
CA VAL A 111 0.46 -7.45 -5.50
C VAL A 111 0.86 -8.92 -5.33
N THR A 112 1.46 -9.24 -4.20
CA THR A 112 1.93 -10.59 -3.86
C THR A 112 0.88 -11.39 -3.11
N HIS A 113 0.05 -10.75 -2.28
CA HIS A 113 -0.96 -11.43 -1.47
C HIS A 113 -2.33 -10.78 -1.55
N LEU A 114 -3.38 -11.60 -1.66
CA LEU A 114 -4.77 -11.18 -1.62
C LEU A 114 -5.47 -11.85 -0.42
N LEU A 115 -5.95 -11.04 0.51
CA LEU A 115 -6.80 -11.47 1.62
C LEU A 115 -8.26 -11.25 1.24
N VAL A 116 -9.04 -12.32 1.30
CA VAL A 116 -10.47 -12.30 0.99
C VAL A 116 -11.27 -12.78 2.19
N ILE A 117 -12.08 -11.89 2.74
CA ILE A 117 -13.02 -12.22 3.82
C ILE A 117 -14.37 -12.59 3.19
N THR A 118 -14.89 -13.76 3.52
CA THR A 118 -16.21 -14.22 3.11
C THR A 118 -17.02 -14.59 4.35
N ARG A 119 -18.33 -14.33 4.33
CA ARG A 119 -19.24 -14.78 5.38
C ARG A 119 -20.01 -15.98 4.87
N SER A 120 -19.90 -17.12 5.56
CA SER A 120 -20.87 -18.22 5.41
C SER A 120 -21.99 -18.07 6.43
N ASP A 121 -23.03 -18.90 6.34
CA ASP A 121 -24.17 -18.85 7.26
C ASP A 121 -23.76 -19.12 8.71
N THR A 122 -22.75 -19.98 8.90
CA THR A 122 -22.28 -20.41 10.23
C THR A 122 -21.11 -19.58 10.76
N SER A 123 -20.18 -19.15 9.91
CA SER A 123 -18.93 -18.50 10.38
C SER A 123 -18.29 -17.59 9.33
N ALA A 124 -17.34 -16.76 9.76
CA ALA A 124 -16.52 -16.00 8.83
C ALA A 124 -15.34 -16.85 8.34
N ILE A 125 -15.01 -16.73 7.07
CA ILE A 125 -13.92 -17.43 6.41
C ILE A 125 -12.96 -16.38 5.87
N MET A 126 -11.68 -16.53 6.18
CA MET A 126 -10.62 -15.67 5.66
C MET A 126 -9.72 -16.49 4.75
N ARG A 127 -9.57 -16.05 3.51
CA ARG A 127 -8.73 -16.71 2.51
C ARG A 127 -7.51 -15.85 2.25
N ILE A 128 -6.33 -16.44 2.32
CA ILE A 128 -5.07 -15.80 1.93
C ILE A 128 -4.62 -16.46 0.63
N ILE A 129 -4.43 -15.66 -0.42
CA ILE A 129 -4.09 -16.12 -1.76
C ILE A 129 -2.75 -15.49 -2.12
N ARG A 130 -1.77 -16.30 -2.51
CA ARG A 130 -0.53 -15.79 -3.10
C ARG A 130 -0.74 -15.53 -4.59
N CYS A 131 -0.66 -14.29 -5.02
CA CYS A 131 -0.74 -13.92 -6.43
C CYS A 131 0.66 -14.01 -7.08
N PRO A 132 0.80 -14.39 -8.36
CA PRO A 132 -0.27 -14.73 -9.32
C PRO A 132 -0.60 -16.23 -9.41
N GLN A 133 0.26 -17.15 -8.93
CA GLN A 133 0.05 -18.59 -9.16
C GLN A 133 -0.61 -19.37 -8.01
N GLY A 134 -0.85 -18.80 -6.82
CA GLY A 134 -1.22 -19.55 -5.61
C GLY A 134 0.01 -19.90 -4.75
N PRO A 135 -0.15 -20.62 -3.63
CA PRO A 135 -1.34 -21.36 -3.16
C PRO A 135 -2.42 -20.47 -2.53
N THR A 136 -3.60 -21.06 -2.28
CA THR A 136 -4.62 -20.47 -1.41
C THR A 136 -4.73 -21.22 -0.10
N ILE A 137 -4.78 -20.48 1.00
CA ILE A 137 -5.03 -21.02 2.33
C ILE A 137 -6.35 -20.43 2.82
N THR A 138 -7.28 -21.33 3.13
CA THR A 138 -8.60 -20.99 3.67
C THR A 138 -8.58 -21.22 5.17
N PHE A 139 -8.77 -20.15 5.92
CA PHE A 139 -8.92 -20.17 7.37
C PHE A 139 -10.39 -19.99 7.75
N LYS A 140 -10.85 -20.76 8.73
CA LYS A 140 -12.08 -20.45 9.46
C LYS A 140 -11.72 -19.46 10.56
N VAL A 141 -12.40 -18.33 10.59
CA VAL A 141 -12.27 -17.36 11.68
C VAL A 141 -13.16 -17.86 12.81
N VAL A 142 -12.53 -18.35 13.89
CA VAL A 142 -13.23 -18.88 15.06
C VAL A 142 -13.70 -17.71 15.92
N GLU A 143 -12.76 -16.84 16.28
CA GLU A 143 -13.02 -15.65 17.10
C GLU A 143 -12.27 -14.46 16.52
N TYR A 144 -12.86 -13.28 16.67
CA TYR A 144 -12.20 -12.03 16.30
C TYR A 144 -12.59 -10.90 17.24
N THR A 145 -11.68 -9.96 17.44
CA THR A 145 -11.95 -8.71 18.17
C THR A 145 -11.49 -7.53 17.33
N LEU A 146 -12.36 -6.54 17.19
CA LEU A 146 -12.06 -5.30 16.46
C LEU A 146 -11.10 -4.41 17.25
N SER A 147 -10.29 -3.65 16.53
CA SER A 147 -9.31 -2.72 17.11
C SER A 147 -9.98 -1.66 17.98
N ARG A 148 -11.20 -1.23 17.61
CA ARG A 148 -12.01 -0.30 18.42
C ARG A 148 -12.24 -0.82 19.84
N HIS A 149 -12.56 -2.11 20.01
CA HIS A 149 -12.88 -2.69 21.31
C HIS A 149 -11.62 -2.88 22.18
N ILE A 150 -10.48 -3.19 21.55
CA ILE A 150 -9.20 -3.31 22.23
C ILE A 150 -8.76 -1.94 22.77
N VAL A 151 -8.86 -0.93 21.91
CA VAL A 151 -8.56 0.47 22.25
C VAL A 151 -9.41 0.96 23.41
N SER A 152 -10.72 0.67 23.42
CA SER A 152 -11.61 1.08 24.52
C SER A 152 -11.33 0.36 25.83
N CYS A 153 -10.82 -0.88 25.78
CA CYS A 153 -10.46 -1.65 26.96
C CYS A 153 -9.15 -1.14 27.60
N MET A 154 -8.27 -0.50 26.82
CA MET A 154 -6.95 -0.13 27.29
C MET A 154 -6.94 1.22 28.02
N ARG A 155 -6.28 1.27 29.19
CA ARG A 155 -6.16 2.48 30.02
C ARG A 155 -5.37 3.62 29.36
N HIS A 156 -4.39 3.30 28.52
CA HIS A 156 -3.54 4.27 27.83
C HIS A 156 -3.39 3.92 26.34
N PRO A 157 -4.42 4.20 25.51
CA PRO A 157 -4.38 3.97 24.07
C PRO A 157 -3.27 4.75 23.39
N VAL A 158 -2.53 4.06 22.53
CA VAL A 158 -1.48 4.66 21.69
C VAL A 158 -2.02 4.81 20.29
N HIS A 159 -2.35 6.05 19.91
CA HIS A 159 -2.81 6.41 18.58
C HIS A 159 -1.85 7.39 17.93
N PHE A 160 -0.86 6.86 17.22
CA PHE A 160 0.04 7.67 16.41
C PHE A 160 -0.02 7.22 14.95
N PRO A 161 -0.45 8.08 14.01
CA PRO A 161 -0.48 7.74 12.59
C PRO A 161 0.92 7.42 12.04
N GLN A 162 1.98 7.97 12.66
CA GLN A 162 3.37 7.71 12.30
C GLN A 162 3.84 6.27 12.60
N LEU A 163 3.01 5.44 13.25
CA LEU A 163 3.30 4.01 13.42
C LEU A 163 3.03 3.21 12.14
N PHE A 164 2.10 3.66 11.31
CA PHE A 164 1.66 2.94 10.10
C PHE A 164 2.49 3.28 8.85
N ILE A 165 3.39 4.26 8.96
CA ILE A 165 4.33 4.61 7.89
C ILE A 165 5.31 3.45 7.63
N THR A 166 5.68 2.72 8.68
CA THR A 166 6.61 1.59 8.57
C THR A 166 5.87 0.27 8.69
N ALA A 167 6.32 -0.75 7.93
CA ALA A 167 5.75 -2.09 8.00
C ALA A 167 6.02 -2.75 9.36
N PRO A 168 5.15 -3.67 9.81
CA PRO A 168 5.36 -4.37 11.07
C PRO A 168 6.35 -5.53 10.94
N LEU A 169 7.03 -5.86 12.04
CA LEU A 169 7.83 -7.08 12.17
C LEU A 169 6.92 -8.30 12.37
N VAL A 170 7.27 -9.43 11.77
CA VAL A 170 6.55 -10.69 12.00
C VAL A 170 7.30 -11.53 13.01
N VAL A 171 6.60 -11.90 14.08
CA VAL A 171 7.11 -12.85 15.09
C VAL A 171 6.22 -14.08 15.03
N ILE A 172 6.81 -15.23 14.75
CA ILE A 172 6.09 -16.50 14.59
C ILE A 172 6.52 -17.45 15.70
N ASN A 173 5.57 -17.99 16.45
CA ASN A 173 5.81 -18.91 17.54
C ASN A 173 4.96 -20.20 17.39
N GLY A 174 5.53 -21.34 17.80
CA GLY A 174 4.82 -22.62 17.87
C GLY A 174 4.82 -23.47 16.59
N PHE A 175 5.30 -22.98 15.45
CA PHE A 175 5.21 -23.69 14.15
C PHE A 175 6.23 -24.82 13.92
N ASN A 176 6.99 -25.23 14.94
CA ASN A 176 8.13 -26.15 14.78
C ASN A 176 7.76 -27.65 14.70
N ASP A 177 6.50 -27.99 14.43
CA ASP A 177 6.05 -29.37 14.40
C ASP A 177 6.30 -30.04 13.04
N THR A 178 7.32 -30.91 12.98
CA THR A 178 7.74 -31.64 11.77
C THR A 178 6.63 -32.53 11.18
N ASN A 179 5.72 -33.04 12.02
CA ASN A 179 4.66 -33.97 11.60
C ASN A 179 3.58 -33.29 10.73
N LYS A 180 3.37 -31.98 10.89
CA LYS A 180 2.31 -31.23 10.23
C LYS A 180 2.87 -30.38 9.08
N LYS A 181 3.15 -31.01 7.93
CA LYS A 181 3.69 -30.34 6.73
C LYS A 181 2.92 -29.07 6.30
N HIS A 182 1.61 -29.03 6.55
CA HIS A 182 0.77 -27.88 6.25
C HIS A 182 1.12 -26.63 7.08
N LEU A 183 1.61 -26.80 8.32
CA LEU A 183 2.02 -25.68 9.17
C LEU A 183 3.25 -24.95 8.62
N LYS A 184 4.20 -25.68 8.02
CA LYS A 184 5.36 -25.09 7.35
C LYS A 184 4.95 -24.21 6.17
N LEU A 185 3.92 -24.62 5.42
CA LEU A 185 3.35 -23.81 4.34
C LEU A 185 2.68 -22.55 4.89
N VAL A 186 1.90 -22.67 5.98
CA VAL A 186 1.26 -21.53 6.65
C VAL A 186 2.31 -20.55 7.19
N GLN A 187 3.37 -21.05 7.83
CA GLN A 187 4.50 -20.25 8.31
C GLN A 187 5.15 -19.48 7.16
N SER A 188 5.46 -20.16 6.05
CA SER A 188 6.05 -19.51 4.87
C SER A 188 5.10 -18.47 4.26
N MET A 189 3.78 -18.72 4.26
CA MET A 189 2.78 -17.76 3.80
C MET A 189 2.83 -16.47 4.63
N PHE A 190 2.78 -16.59 5.97
CA PHE A 190 2.84 -15.44 6.87
C PHE A 190 4.18 -14.71 6.82
N GLN A 191 5.30 -15.41 6.68
CA GLN A 191 6.62 -14.78 6.51
C GLN A 191 6.69 -13.96 5.22
N ASN A 192 6.18 -14.51 4.11
CA ASN A 192 6.23 -13.86 2.81
C ASN A 192 5.23 -12.69 2.66
N MET A 193 4.27 -12.55 3.58
CA MET A 193 3.31 -11.44 3.58
C MET A 193 3.92 -10.10 3.96
N PHE A 194 5.06 -10.12 4.65
CA PHE A 194 5.72 -8.92 5.17
C PHE A 194 7.13 -8.83 4.61
N PRO A 195 7.70 -7.61 4.53
CA PRO A 195 9.04 -7.42 3.98
C PRO A 195 10.07 -8.24 4.76
N SER A 196 10.97 -8.89 4.03
CA SER A 196 12.10 -9.62 4.60
C SER A 196 13.04 -8.67 5.34
N ILE A 197 13.58 -9.14 6.46
CA ILE A 197 14.34 -8.30 7.40
C ILE A 197 15.78 -8.77 7.48
N ASN A 198 16.71 -7.86 7.19
CA ASN A 198 18.14 -8.09 7.30
C ASN A 198 18.66 -7.47 8.60
N VAL A 199 19.00 -8.31 9.59
CA VAL A 199 19.38 -7.89 10.95
C VAL A 199 20.48 -6.82 10.95
N ASP A 200 21.45 -6.92 10.05
CA ASP A 200 22.60 -6.01 9.99
C ASP A 200 22.27 -4.61 9.44
N THR A 201 21.25 -4.50 8.59
CA THR A 201 20.95 -3.25 7.84
C THR A 201 19.76 -2.48 8.42
N VAL A 202 19.00 -3.10 9.33
CA VAL A 202 17.73 -2.55 9.82
C VAL A 202 17.98 -1.42 10.82
N LYS A 203 17.30 -0.29 10.59
CA LYS A 203 17.30 0.84 11.51
C LYS A 203 16.24 0.61 12.58
N LEU A 204 16.64 0.54 13.85
CA LEU A 204 15.69 0.36 14.96
C LEU A 204 14.63 1.46 15.03
N SER A 205 14.91 2.65 14.50
CA SER A 205 13.95 3.76 14.41
C SER A 205 12.73 3.49 13.51
N GLN A 206 12.86 2.58 12.54
CA GLN A 206 11.79 2.17 11.62
C GLN A 206 10.94 1.02 12.20
N VAL A 207 11.51 0.25 13.13
CA VAL A 207 10.85 -0.84 13.83
C VAL A 207 9.91 -0.30 14.90
N ARG A 208 8.62 -0.18 14.57
CA ARG A 208 7.62 0.44 15.45
C ARG A 208 6.44 -0.47 15.80
N ARG A 209 6.19 -1.49 14.98
CA ARG A 209 5.07 -2.41 15.12
C ARG A 209 5.54 -3.84 14.93
N CYS A 210 4.86 -4.78 15.56
CA CYS A 210 5.00 -6.20 15.29
C CYS A 210 3.65 -6.91 15.24
N VAL A 211 3.60 -7.94 14.41
CA VAL A 211 2.51 -8.90 14.30
C VAL A 211 3.03 -10.21 14.89
N LEU A 212 2.40 -10.66 15.96
CA LEU A 212 2.65 -11.94 16.58
C LEU A 212 1.67 -12.95 15.99
N VAL A 213 2.19 -14.05 15.48
CA VAL A 213 1.44 -15.22 15.03
C VAL A 213 1.83 -16.38 15.95
N ASN A 214 0.92 -16.75 16.84
CA ASN A 214 1.11 -17.83 17.80
C ASN A 214 0.28 -19.04 17.38
N TYR A 215 0.92 -20.20 17.24
CA TYR A 215 0.22 -21.45 17.00
C TYR A 215 0.04 -22.20 18.33
N ASP A 216 -1.21 -22.49 18.66
CA ASP A 216 -1.59 -23.34 19.77
C ASP A 216 -1.70 -24.79 19.30
N LYS A 217 -0.87 -25.65 19.90
CA LYS A 217 -0.77 -27.08 19.55
C LYS A 217 -1.97 -27.89 20.05
N GLU A 218 -2.60 -27.47 21.14
CA GLU A 218 -3.70 -28.21 21.77
C GLU A 218 -4.98 -28.08 20.97
N ASN A 219 -5.32 -26.86 20.56
CA ASN A 219 -6.58 -26.57 19.87
C ASN A 219 -6.48 -26.53 18.33
N ASP A 220 -5.28 -26.67 17.76
CA ASP A 220 -5.03 -26.47 16.32
C ASP A 220 -5.47 -25.09 15.82
N ARG A 221 -5.22 -24.06 16.63
CA ARG A 221 -5.60 -22.67 16.37
C ARG A 221 -4.38 -21.76 16.22
N ILE A 222 -4.55 -20.72 15.41
CA ILE A 222 -3.55 -19.69 15.16
C ILE A 222 -4.11 -18.36 15.67
N ASP A 223 -3.42 -17.81 16.65
CA ASP A 223 -3.72 -16.50 17.20
C ASP A 223 -2.84 -15.44 16.55
N ILE A 224 -3.48 -14.44 15.96
CA ILE A 224 -2.81 -13.28 15.37
C ILE A 224 -3.09 -12.06 16.23
N ARG A 225 -2.03 -11.39 16.67
CA ARG A 225 -2.10 -10.18 17.47
C ARG A 225 -1.16 -9.12 16.93
N HIS A 226 -1.57 -7.86 17.01
CA HIS A 226 -0.82 -6.72 16.50
C HIS A 226 -0.46 -5.76 17.63
N TYR A 227 0.83 -5.48 17.77
CA TYR A 227 1.39 -4.66 18.84
C TYR A 227 2.22 -3.51 18.29
N ALA A 228 2.21 -2.39 19.01
CA ALA A 228 3.19 -1.33 18.92
C ALA A 228 4.36 -1.63 19.86
N ILE A 229 5.57 -1.37 19.39
CA ILE A 229 6.81 -1.55 20.13
C ILE A 229 7.15 -0.22 20.81
N LYS A 230 7.26 -0.22 22.14
CA LYS A 230 7.69 0.92 22.93
C LYS A 230 8.97 0.57 23.68
N SER A 231 10.06 1.25 23.33
CA SER A 231 11.31 1.19 24.09
C SER A 231 11.17 1.98 25.39
N VAL A 232 11.53 1.36 26.52
CA VAL A 232 11.59 2.01 27.83
C VAL A 232 13.00 1.86 28.38
N PRO A 233 13.66 2.92 28.87
CA PRO A 233 14.95 2.78 29.53
C PRO A 233 14.83 1.91 30.79
N SER A 234 15.76 0.99 30.96
CA SER A 234 15.93 0.15 32.15
C SER A 234 17.22 0.48 32.89
N GLY A 235 17.35 0.01 34.13
CA GLY A 235 18.41 0.41 35.06
C GLY A 235 18.22 1.78 35.75
N LEU A 236 17.08 2.45 35.56
CA LEU A 236 16.75 3.72 36.23
C LEU A 236 15.76 3.50 37.38
N SER A 237 15.95 4.18 38.51
CA SER A 237 14.95 4.24 39.59
C SER A 237 13.61 4.81 39.09
N LYS A 238 12.49 4.45 39.74
CA LYS A 238 11.13 4.94 39.38
C LYS A 238 11.08 6.47 39.23
N SER A 239 11.76 7.18 40.13
CA SER A 239 11.90 8.65 40.18
C SER A 239 12.68 9.18 38.97
N ALA A 240 13.87 8.63 38.69
CA ALA A 240 14.67 8.99 37.53
C ALA A 240 13.92 8.74 36.21
N LYS A 241 13.20 7.62 36.13
CA LYS A 241 12.42 7.25 34.94
C LYS A 241 11.33 8.27 34.61
N LYS A 242 10.62 8.79 35.62
CA LYS A 242 9.60 9.84 35.41
C LYS A 242 10.23 11.17 34.97
N LEU A 243 11.39 11.53 35.51
CA LEU A 243 12.14 12.73 35.10
C LEU A 243 12.69 12.64 33.67
N VAL A 244 13.15 11.44 33.27
CA VAL A 244 13.64 11.19 31.92
C VAL A 244 12.49 11.16 30.91
N GLN A 245 11.29 10.74 31.31
CA GLN A 245 10.09 10.84 30.47
C GLN A 245 9.55 12.28 30.42
N SER A 246 8.65 12.55 29.48
CA SER A 246 8.08 13.90 29.29
C SER A 246 7.13 14.35 30.41
N LYS A 247 6.71 13.45 31.30
CA LYS A 247 5.78 13.75 32.39
C LYS A 247 6.58 14.09 33.64
N VAL A 248 6.99 15.35 33.76
CA VAL A 248 7.62 15.87 34.97
C VAL A 248 6.58 15.79 36.11
N PRO A 249 6.84 15.05 37.21
CA PRO A 249 5.93 15.03 38.35
C PRO A 249 5.94 16.37 39.09
N ASN A 250 4.90 16.64 39.87
CA ASN A 250 4.86 17.84 40.72
C ASN A 250 5.94 17.73 41.80
N LEU A 251 7.03 18.48 41.63
CA LEU A 251 8.17 18.51 42.57
C LEU A 251 7.97 19.49 43.73
N SER A 252 6.88 20.27 43.74
CA SER A 252 6.63 21.33 44.72
C SER A 252 6.57 20.86 46.18
N LYS A 253 6.32 19.57 46.43
CA LYS A 253 6.22 19.01 47.79
C LYS A 253 7.57 18.66 48.41
N TYR A 254 8.62 18.52 47.60
CA TYR A 254 9.95 18.10 48.04
C TYR A 254 10.82 19.32 48.29
N LYS A 255 11.52 19.34 49.43
CA LYS A 255 12.48 20.41 49.75
C LYS A 255 13.85 20.12 49.15
N ASP A 256 14.20 18.83 49.03
CA ASP A 256 15.47 18.37 48.49
C ASP A 256 15.28 17.33 47.38
N ILE A 257 16.28 17.26 46.49
CA ILE A 257 16.34 16.30 45.38
C ILE A 257 16.41 14.87 45.93
N SER A 258 17.12 14.66 47.05
CA SER A 258 17.27 13.35 47.69
C SER A 258 15.93 12.77 48.15
N GLU A 259 15.02 13.61 48.68
CA GLU A 259 13.68 13.19 49.12
C GLU A 259 12.86 12.58 47.97
N TYR A 260 13.01 13.10 46.76
CA TYR A 260 12.32 12.57 45.57
C TYR A 260 12.88 11.22 45.12
N PHE A 261 14.18 10.97 45.32
CA PHE A 261 14.80 9.69 45.02
C PHE A 261 14.53 8.63 46.11
N LEU A 262 14.50 9.05 47.37
CA LEU A 262 14.32 8.19 48.55
C LEU A 262 12.85 7.81 48.80
N ASN A 263 11.88 8.62 48.38
CA ASN A 263 10.44 8.37 48.59
C ASN A 263 9.72 7.92 47.31
N PRO A 264 9.88 6.66 46.85
CA PRO A 264 9.17 6.17 45.66
C PRO A 264 7.65 6.03 45.88
N GLY A 265 7.17 5.98 47.12
CA GLY A 265 5.75 5.72 47.45
C GLY A 265 4.75 6.77 46.96
N GLN A 266 5.19 8.00 46.68
CA GLN A 266 4.32 9.05 46.11
C GLN A 266 4.26 9.02 44.57
N LEU A 267 5.10 8.19 43.94
CA LEU A 267 5.13 8.04 42.50
C LEU A 267 4.05 7.04 42.09
N SER A 268 2.92 7.52 41.53
CA SER A 268 1.84 6.71 40.92
C SER A 268 2.30 5.32 40.46
N ASP A 269 1.76 4.29 41.13
CA ASP A 269 2.17 2.87 41.11
C ASP A 269 1.76 2.08 39.86
N SER A 270 1.19 2.75 38.85
CA SER A 270 0.58 2.08 37.70
C SER A 270 1.59 1.50 36.67
N GLU A 271 2.85 1.28 37.05
CA GLU A 271 3.83 0.61 36.19
C GLU A 271 4.26 -0.73 36.78
N PHE A 272 3.79 -1.84 36.21
CA PHE A 272 4.20 -3.20 36.55
C PHE A 272 5.72 -3.38 36.51
N GLU A 273 6.32 -3.83 37.62
CA GLU A 273 7.76 -4.10 37.84
C GLU A 273 8.11 -5.59 37.83
N GLY A 274 7.47 -6.40 36.97
CA GLY A 274 7.99 -7.74 36.72
C GLY A 274 9.43 -7.69 36.19
N GLU A 275 10.19 -8.73 36.50
CA GLU A 275 11.49 -9.06 35.89
C GLU A 275 11.31 -9.02 34.37
N LYS A 276 11.93 -8.02 33.73
CA LYS A 276 11.82 -7.79 32.30
C LYS A 276 13.19 -7.96 31.70
N ASP A 277 13.26 -8.69 30.61
CA ASP A 277 14.49 -8.88 29.85
C ASP A 277 15.12 -7.53 29.50
N GLU A 278 16.29 -7.28 30.06
CA GLU A 278 17.07 -6.07 29.83
C GLU A 278 18.02 -6.29 28.65
N ILE A 279 17.95 -5.38 27.67
CA ILE A 279 18.74 -5.50 26.44
C ILE A 279 19.57 -4.22 26.27
N LYS A 280 20.86 -4.37 26.02
CA LYS A 280 21.75 -3.26 25.64
C LYS A 280 21.43 -2.81 24.21
N LEU A 281 21.12 -1.53 24.01
CA LEU A 281 20.82 -1.00 22.68
C LEU A 281 22.09 -0.88 21.81
N PRO A 282 22.08 -1.39 20.57
CA PRO A 282 23.19 -1.21 19.64
C PRO A 282 23.15 0.14 18.90
N GLN A 283 21.97 0.75 18.75
CA GLN A 283 21.76 2.00 18.00
C GLN A 283 21.03 3.04 18.86
N ASP A 284 21.29 4.32 18.59
CA ASP A 284 20.54 5.42 19.19
C ASP A 284 19.08 5.43 18.73
N LEU A 285 18.17 5.54 19.69
CA LEU A 285 16.74 5.72 19.43
C LEU A 285 16.32 7.18 19.65
N LYS A 286 15.31 7.62 18.91
CA LYS A 286 14.69 8.94 19.11
C LYS A 286 13.93 9.06 20.44
N ALA A 287 13.73 7.96 21.16
CA ALA A 287 13.06 7.94 22.45
C ALA A 287 13.97 8.55 23.53
N ARG A 288 13.41 9.42 24.38
CA ARG A 288 14.15 10.08 25.44
C ARG A 288 14.65 9.05 26.45
N GLY A 289 15.97 9.02 26.67
CA GLY A 289 16.64 8.08 27.57
C GLY A 289 17.07 6.76 26.94
N CYS A 290 17.01 6.61 25.61
CA CYS A 290 17.40 5.38 24.91
C CYS A 290 18.58 5.66 23.95
N LYS A 291 19.77 5.92 24.52
CA LYS A 291 21.02 6.03 23.75
C LYS A 291 21.69 4.67 23.57
N ALA A 292 22.56 4.56 22.58
CA ALA A 292 23.39 3.38 22.34
C ALA A 292 24.20 3.03 23.61
N GLY A 293 24.27 1.73 23.91
CA GLY A 293 24.92 1.19 25.11
C GLY A 293 24.09 1.21 26.40
N GLN A 294 22.97 1.94 26.45
CA GLN A 294 22.08 1.94 27.60
C GLN A 294 21.20 0.68 27.63
N LEU A 295 20.86 0.25 28.85
CA LEU A 295 19.90 -0.83 29.06
C LEU A 295 18.50 -0.33 28.73
N THR A 296 17.78 -1.11 27.93
CA THR A 296 16.38 -0.84 27.62
C THR A 296 15.55 -2.11 27.68
N ASN A 297 14.29 -1.92 28.06
CA ASN A 297 13.27 -2.96 28.06
C ASN A 297 12.24 -2.63 26.99
N ILE A 298 11.79 -3.66 26.29
CA ILE A 298 10.76 -3.53 25.25
C ILE A 298 9.39 -3.73 25.91
N ARG A 299 8.49 -2.77 25.73
CA ARG A 299 7.07 -2.90 26.08
C ARG A 299 6.25 -3.04 24.81
N LEU A 300 5.35 -4.02 24.78
CA LEU A 300 4.38 -4.18 23.71
C LEU A 300 3.05 -3.58 24.14
N ILE A 301 2.43 -2.81 23.23
CA ILE A 301 1.13 -2.19 23.44
C ILE A 301 0.21 -2.68 22.34
N GLU A 302 -0.93 -3.25 22.70
CA GLU A 302 -1.82 -3.83 21.71
C GLU A 302 -2.54 -2.76 20.88
N LEU A 303 -2.47 -2.89 19.56
CA LEU A 303 -3.16 -2.02 18.61
C LEU A 303 -4.47 -2.66 18.13
N GLY A 304 -4.48 -3.98 17.96
CA GLY A 304 -5.58 -4.73 17.35
C GLY A 304 -5.47 -4.87 15.83
N PRO A 305 -6.29 -5.73 15.19
CA PRO A 305 -7.32 -6.61 15.78
C PRO A 305 -6.73 -7.88 16.43
N ARG A 306 -7.57 -8.64 17.16
CA ARG A 306 -7.26 -10.03 17.59
C ARG A 306 -7.97 -11.00 16.67
N LEU A 307 -7.28 -12.02 16.22
CA LEU A 307 -7.87 -13.09 15.40
C LEU A 307 -7.47 -14.45 15.95
N CYS A 308 -8.44 -15.34 16.04
CA CYS A 308 -8.23 -16.77 16.27
C CYS A 308 -8.71 -17.53 15.03
N LEU A 309 -7.79 -18.19 14.36
CA LEU A 309 -8.00 -18.83 13.07
C LEU A 309 -7.75 -20.32 13.17
N SER A 310 -8.52 -21.13 12.44
CA SER A 310 -8.18 -22.53 12.21
C SER A 310 -8.01 -22.79 10.72
N VAL A 311 -7.03 -23.62 10.37
CA VAL A 311 -6.77 -23.98 8.98
C VAL A 311 -7.87 -24.93 8.52
N ALA A 312 -8.70 -24.49 7.56
CA ALA A 312 -9.76 -25.33 7.01
C ALA A 312 -9.26 -26.13 5.80
N LYS A 313 -8.60 -25.45 4.86
CA LYS A 313 -8.21 -26.03 3.56
C LYS A 313 -7.00 -25.32 2.97
N ILE A 314 -6.10 -26.08 2.35
CA ILE A 314 -4.99 -25.57 1.54
C ILE A 314 -5.16 -26.11 0.12
N GLU A 315 -5.14 -25.21 -0.85
CA GLU A 315 -5.23 -25.54 -2.28
C GLU A 315 -4.01 -25.02 -3.02
N GLU A 316 -3.54 -25.80 -3.98
CA GLU A 316 -2.65 -25.32 -5.02
C GLU A 316 -3.39 -24.37 -5.97
N GLY A 317 -2.73 -23.36 -6.51
CA GLY A 317 -3.40 -22.43 -7.42
C GLY A 317 -4.26 -21.37 -6.74
N ILE A 318 -5.16 -20.77 -7.52
CA ILE A 318 -6.21 -19.85 -7.07
C ILE A 318 -7.54 -20.54 -7.31
N ASP A 319 -8.17 -21.12 -6.27
CA ASP A 319 -9.47 -21.82 -6.33
C ASP A 319 -9.57 -23.03 -7.30
N GLU A 320 -8.52 -23.35 -8.05
CA GLU A 320 -8.60 -24.24 -9.23
C GLU A 320 -7.54 -25.35 -9.25
N GLY A 321 -6.83 -25.58 -8.15
CA GLY A 321 -5.84 -26.64 -8.05
C GLY A 321 -6.17 -27.73 -7.05
N GLU A 322 -5.16 -28.56 -6.80
CA GLU A 322 -5.27 -29.73 -5.92
C GLU A 322 -5.40 -29.29 -4.47
N VAL A 323 -6.24 -30.01 -3.71
CA VAL A 323 -6.37 -29.78 -2.26
C VAL A 323 -5.22 -30.52 -1.57
N LEU A 324 -4.24 -29.77 -1.06
CA LEU A 324 -3.07 -30.31 -0.39
C LEU A 324 -3.37 -30.73 1.05
N TYR A 325 -4.26 -30.00 1.71
CA TYR A 325 -4.68 -30.27 3.08
C TYR A 325 -6.12 -29.85 3.28
N HIS A 326 -6.86 -30.62 4.07
CA HIS A 326 -8.20 -30.30 4.52
C HIS A 326 -8.37 -30.86 5.92
N SER A 327 -8.93 -30.07 6.85
CA SER A 327 -9.07 -30.50 8.25
C SER A 327 -10.13 -31.58 8.43
N TYR A 328 -11.29 -31.41 7.77
CA TYR A 328 -12.45 -32.30 7.97
C TYR A 328 -12.54 -33.51 7.02
N ILE A 329 -12.03 -33.41 5.80
CA ILE A 329 -12.28 -34.39 4.73
C ILE A 329 -10.94 -34.88 4.20
N THR A 330 -10.59 -36.12 4.51
CA THR A 330 -9.44 -36.82 3.93
C THR A 330 -9.89 -37.61 2.72
N LYS A 331 -9.30 -37.34 1.56
CA LYS A 331 -9.61 -38.10 0.32
C LYS A 331 -8.77 -39.37 0.27
N SER A 332 -9.34 -40.42 -0.30
CA SER A 332 -8.60 -41.67 -0.52
C SER A 332 -7.51 -41.49 -1.59
N ALA A 333 -6.48 -42.34 -1.56
CA ALA A 333 -5.37 -42.26 -2.52
C ALA A 333 -5.82 -42.47 -3.98
N LYS A 334 -6.80 -43.36 -4.20
CA LYS A 334 -7.38 -43.61 -5.54
C LYS A 334 -8.13 -42.38 -6.05
N GLU A 335 -8.99 -41.78 -5.23
CA GLU A 335 -9.70 -40.54 -5.58
C GLU A 335 -8.74 -39.40 -5.90
N LEU A 336 -7.61 -39.29 -5.18
CA LEU A 336 -6.59 -38.29 -5.46
C LEU A 336 -5.98 -38.49 -6.85
N THR A 337 -5.69 -39.73 -7.24
CA THR A 337 -5.14 -40.04 -8.58
C THR A 337 -6.12 -39.74 -9.70
N ASP A 338 -7.41 -40.03 -9.52
CA ASP A 338 -8.43 -39.75 -10.53
C ASP A 338 -8.68 -38.25 -10.66
N LEU A 339 -8.74 -37.52 -9.54
CA LEU A 339 -8.80 -36.06 -9.54
C LEU A 339 -7.61 -35.44 -10.28
N ARG A 340 -6.40 -35.94 -10.07
CA ARG A 340 -5.19 -35.48 -10.78
C ARG A 340 -5.29 -35.68 -12.29
N LYS A 341 -5.89 -36.78 -12.75
CA LYS A 341 -6.12 -37.03 -14.19
C LYS A 341 -7.19 -36.10 -14.79
N ASP A 342 -8.21 -35.74 -14.00
CA ASP A 342 -9.31 -34.89 -14.47
C ASP A 342 -8.98 -33.39 -14.47
N LEU A 343 -8.16 -32.92 -13.53
CA LEU A 343 -7.73 -31.52 -13.47
C LEU A 343 -7.20 -30.94 -14.80
N PRO A 344 -6.26 -31.57 -15.53
CA PRO A 344 -5.78 -31.03 -16.81
C PRO A 344 -6.87 -31.01 -17.88
N ARG A 345 -7.78 -32.01 -17.90
CA ARG A 345 -8.92 -32.04 -18.83
C ARG A 345 -9.86 -30.86 -18.56
N ARG A 346 -10.19 -30.61 -17.30
CA ARG A 346 -11.04 -29.48 -16.88
C ARG A 346 -10.38 -28.12 -17.19
N ARG A 347 -9.08 -27.99 -16.97
CA ARG A 347 -8.30 -26.77 -17.32
C ARG A 347 -8.32 -26.51 -18.83
N LYS A 348 -8.11 -27.53 -19.66
CA LYS A 348 -8.16 -27.40 -21.14
C LYS A 348 -9.55 -26.99 -21.62
N LEU A 349 -10.60 -27.64 -21.10
CA LEU A 349 -11.98 -27.34 -21.48
C LEU A 349 -12.36 -25.90 -21.11
N LYS A 350 -11.99 -25.44 -19.91
CA LYS A 350 -12.23 -24.07 -19.47
C LYS A 350 -11.53 -23.03 -20.35
N LYS A 351 -10.24 -23.24 -20.65
CA LYS A 351 -9.49 -22.36 -21.56
C LYS A 351 -10.12 -22.29 -22.95
N SER A 352 -10.59 -23.42 -23.49
CA SER A 352 -11.29 -23.43 -24.78
C SER A 352 -12.60 -22.63 -24.75
N LEU A 353 -13.36 -22.72 -23.66
CA LEU A 353 -14.59 -21.94 -23.46
C LEU A 353 -14.30 -20.44 -23.33
N GLU A 354 -13.25 -20.08 -22.59
CA GLU A 354 -12.81 -18.67 -22.44
C GLU A 354 -12.43 -18.09 -23.81
N MET A 355 -11.61 -18.79 -24.60
CA MET A 355 -11.25 -18.37 -25.96
C MET A 355 -12.48 -18.23 -26.87
N LYS A 356 -13.44 -19.16 -26.82
CA LYS A 356 -14.69 -19.07 -27.61
C LYS A 356 -15.52 -17.86 -27.22
N ASN A 357 -15.60 -17.55 -25.93
CA ASN A 357 -16.33 -16.38 -25.42
C ASN A 357 -15.63 -15.08 -25.82
N GLU A 358 -14.31 -15.01 -25.72
CA GLU A 358 -13.52 -13.86 -26.17
C GLU A 358 -13.72 -13.59 -27.66
N HIS A 359 -13.61 -14.62 -28.51
CA HIS A 359 -13.89 -14.48 -29.94
C HIS A 359 -15.32 -13.99 -30.21
N ARG A 360 -16.32 -14.48 -29.45
CA ARG A 360 -17.70 -14.02 -29.58
C ARG A 360 -17.86 -12.54 -29.19
N ILE A 361 -17.16 -12.09 -28.15
CA ILE A 361 -17.19 -10.69 -27.70
C ILE A 361 -16.51 -9.79 -28.73
N ILE A 362 -15.33 -10.17 -29.22
CA ILE A 362 -14.58 -9.40 -30.24
C ILE A 362 -15.44 -9.23 -31.51
N ARG A 363 -16.05 -10.32 -32.01
CA ARG A 363 -16.96 -10.25 -33.17
C ARG A 363 -18.15 -9.32 -32.94
N ARG A 364 -18.73 -9.32 -31.74
CA ARG A 364 -19.84 -8.42 -31.39
C ARG A 364 -19.40 -6.96 -31.34
N LEU A 365 -18.20 -6.68 -30.81
CA LEU A 365 -17.65 -5.33 -30.75
C LEU A 365 -17.29 -4.80 -32.15
N GLN A 366 -16.72 -5.65 -33.01
CA GLN A 366 -16.45 -5.32 -34.41
C GLN A 366 -17.74 -5.02 -35.17
N ALA A 367 -18.74 -5.91 -35.10
CA ALA A 367 -20.03 -5.68 -35.75
C ALA A 367 -20.75 -4.42 -35.24
N ALA A 368 -20.57 -4.04 -33.97
CA ALA A 368 -21.10 -2.79 -33.45
C ALA A 368 -20.34 -1.57 -33.98
N ALA A 369 -19.00 -1.64 -34.06
CA ALA A 369 -18.16 -0.58 -34.59
C ALA A 369 -18.39 -0.37 -36.10
N ASP A 370 -18.57 -1.45 -36.86
CA ASP A 370 -18.84 -1.39 -38.30
C ASP A 370 -20.20 -0.74 -38.58
N LYS A 371 -21.23 -1.03 -37.77
CA LYS A 371 -22.53 -0.35 -37.83
C LYS A 371 -22.42 1.15 -37.51
N GLU A 372 -21.70 1.51 -36.45
CA GLU A 372 -21.46 2.93 -36.14
C GLU A 372 -20.66 3.63 -37.24
N ALA A 373 -19.78 2.91 -37.94
CA ALA A 373 -19.01 3.45 -39.06
C ALA A 373 -19.89 3.64 -40.31
N SER A 374 -20.75 2.68 -40.64
CA SER A 374 -21.69 2.81 -41.77
C SER A 374 -22.69 3.95 -41.54
N GLU A 375 -23.25 4.08 -40.33
CA GLU A 375 -24.15 5.18 -39.98
C GLU A 375 -23.44 6.56 -40.09
N LYS A 376 -22.18 6.66 -39.68
CA LYS A 376 -21.38 7.90 -39.86
C LYS A 376 -21.09 8.18 -41.34
N GLN A 377 -20.84 7.16 -42.15
CA GLN A 377 -20.62 7.33 -43.58
C GLN A 377 -21.90 7.80 -44.28
N GLU A 378 -23.04 7.20 -43.97
CA GLU A 378 -24.35 7.63 -44.49
C GLU A 378 -24.68 9.06 -44.05
N PHE A 379 -24.44 9.39 -42.78
CA PHE A 379 -24.61 10.77 -42.29
C PHE A 379 -23.70 11.76 -43.01
N ASN A 380 -22.43 11.40 -43.25
CA ASN A 380 -21.50 12.25 -43.99
C ASN A 380 -21.90 12.43 -45.45
N LYS A 381 -22.42 11.38 -46.10
CA LYS A 381 -22.96 11.45 -47.47
C LYS A 381 -24.18 12.36 -47.56
N MET A 382 -25.15 12.19 -46.64
CA MET A 382 -26.30 13.09 -46.56
C MET A 382 -25.86 14.54 -46.30
N LYS A 383 -24.85 14.74 -45.44
CA LYS A 383 -24.30 16.07 -45.18
C LYS A 383 -23.63 16.67 -46.42
N SER A 384 -22.84 15.91 -47.18
CA SER A 384 -22.25 16.41 -48.44
C SER A 384 -23.33 16.72 -49.48
N GLU A 385 -24.34 15.86 -49.63
CA GLU A 385 -25.45 16.09 -50.55
C GLU A 385 -26.26 17.34 -50.19
N LEU A 386 -26.45 17.62 -48.89
CA LEU A 386 -27.08 18.87 -48.44
C LEU A 386 -26.21 20.10 -48.74
N ILE A 387 -24.89 20.01 -48.58
CA ILE A 387 -23.95 21.07 -48.95
C ILE A 387 -23.98 21.31 -50.46
N ASP A 388 -24.02 20.26 -51.28
CA ASP A 388 -24.06 20.38 -52.74
C ASP A 388 -25.40 20.93 -53.23
N LYS A 389 -26.52 20.51 -52.61
CA LYS A 389 -27.84 21.13 -52.85
C LYS A 389 -27.86 22.59 -52.43
N GLN A 390 -27.25 22.94 -51.30
CA GLN A 390 -27.08 24.34 -50.91
C GLN A 390 -26.25 25.10 -51.94
N LYS A 391 -25.13 24.58 -52.42
CA LYS A 391 -24.34 25.24 -53.48
C LYS A 391 -25.12 25.40 -54.79
N ALA A 392 -25.91 24.40 -55.19
CA ALA A 392 -26.76 24.46 -56.38
C ALA A 392 -27.90 25.49 -56.26
N VAL A 393 -28.45 25.68 -55.05
CA VAL A 393 -29.47 26.71 -54.77
C VAL A 393 -28.86 28.09 -54.58
N THR A 394 -27.71 28.18 -53.92
CA THR A 394 -26.99 29.45 -53.68
C THR A 394 -26.27 29.95 -54.93
N GLY A 395 -26.06 29.09 -55.94
CA GLY A 395 -25.57 29.51 -57.25
C GLY A 395 -24.30 30.34 -57.14
N ASP A 396 -23.24 29.78 -56.57
CA ASP A 396 -21.93 30.45 -56.63
C ASP A 396 -21.38 30.30 -58.04
N TYR A 397 -21.75 31.30 -58.85
CA TYR A 397 -21.06 31.73 -60.04
C TYR A 397 -19.56 31.69 -59.81
N GLU A 398 -18.84 31.19 -60.81
CA GLU A 398 -17.50 31.64 -61.13
C GLU A 398 -17.56 33.17 -61.32
N ALA A 399 -17.58 33.91 -60.22
CA ALA A 399 -17.31 35.33 -60.22
C ALA A 399 -15.80 35.47 -60.32
N GLU A 400 -15.35 35.58 -61.58
CA GLU A 400 -14.06 36.10 -61.93
C GLU A 400 -13.70 37.33 -61.06
N LYS A 401 -12.45 37.32 -60.59
CA LYS A 401 -11.63 38.47 -60.17
C LYS A 401 -12.10 39.24 -58.93
N SER A 402 -11.34 39.12 -57.85
CA SER A 402 -10.32 40.15 -57.51
C SER A 402 -9.52 39.75 -56.26
N ASP A 403 -8.23 40.04 -56.31
CA ASP A 403 -7.27 39.89 -55.23
C ASP A 403 -7.68 40.68 -53.98
N GLU A 404 -8.33 40.06 -53.00
CA GLU A 404 -8.27 40.53 -51.62
C GLU A 404 -8.03 39.38 -50.64
N LYS A 405 -6.79 39.35 -50.16
CA LYS A 405 -6.30 38.56 -49.04
C LYS A 405 -7.22 38.75 -47.82
N ILE A 406 -8.10 37.79 -47.55
CA ILE A 406 -8.65 37.62 -46.20
C ILE A 406 -8.16 36.30 -45.64
N VAL A 407 -7.01 36.40 -44.98
CA VAL A 407 -6.48 35.38 -44.06
C VAL A 407 -7.44 35.30 -42.87
N PHE A 408 -8.50 34.52 -42.99
CA PHE A 408 -9.24 34.06 -41.82
C PHE A 408 -8.39 33.03 -41.08
N LYS A 409 -7.57 33.53 -40.17
CA LYS A 409 -7.01 32.77 -39.06
C LYS A 409 -8.17 32.04 -38.38
N HIS A 410 -8.29 30.74 -38.62
CA HIS A 410 -9.00 29.85 -37.72
C HIS A 410 -8.27 29.90 -36.37
N GLN A 411 -8.71 30.82 -35.51
CA GLN A 411 -8.44 30.75 -34.10
C GLN A 411 -8.95 29.39 -33.64
N GLN A 412 -8.01 28.56 -33.20
CA GLN A 412 -8.27 27.38 -32.40
C GLN A 412 -9.04 27.82 -31.15
N VAL A 413 -10.36 27.92 -31.25
CA VAL A 413 -11.21 27.95 -30.06
C VAL A 413 -11.44 26.49 -29.70
N SER A 414 -10.53 26.00 -28.88
CA SER A 414 -10.68 24.80 -28.08
C SER A 414 -11.84 25.00 -27.09
N GLU A 415 -13.07 24.98 -27.57
CA GLU A 415 -14.25 24.92 -26.71
C GLU A 415 -14.63 23.48 -26.42
N LYS A 416 -14.16 23.08 -25.25
CA LYS A 416 -14.59 21.99 -24.39
C LYS A 416 -16.05 21.57 -24.61
N PHE A 417 -16.30 20.61 -25.50
CA PHE A 417 -17.51 19.79 -25.38
C PHE A 417 -17.32 18.80 -24.22
N PRO A 418 -18.19 18.84 -23.19
CA PRO A 418 -18.03 17.99 -22.02
C PRO A 418 -18.31 16.54 -22.39
N LYS A 419 -17.34 15.66 -22.13
CA LYS A 419 -17.51 14.21 -22.19
C LYS A 419 -18.67 13.81 -21.26
N LYS A 420 -19.86 13.61 -21.82
CA LYS A 420 -20.99 12.98 -21.12
C LYS A 420 -20.51 11.61 -20.63
N LYS A 421 -20.36 11.50 -19.30
CA LYS A 421 -20.16 10.23 -18.61
C LYS A 421 -21.34 9.32 -18.97
N ARG A 422 -21.08 8.29 -19.78
CA ARG A 422 -21.97 7.13 -19.91
C ARG A 422 -22.16 6.55 -18.51
N GLN A 423 -23.31 6.81 -17.89
CA GLN A 423 -23.82 6.00 -16.80
C GLN A 423 -24.17 4.64 -17.41
N VAL A 424 -23.31 3.66 -17.15
CA VAL A 424 -23.63 2.26 -17.39
C VAL A 424 -24.54 1.84 -16.24
N LEU A 425 -25.82 1.63 -16.55
CA LEU A 425 -26.77 0.94 -15.67
C LEU A 425 -26.21 -0.43 -15.27
#